data_AF-A0A4Q2YIK5-F1
#
_entry.id   AF-A0A4Q2YIK5-F1
#
_cell.length_a   1.000
_cell.length_b   1.000
_cell.length_c   1.000
_cell.angle_alpha   90.00
_cell.angle_beta   90.00
_cell.angle_gamma   90.00
#
_symmetry.space_group_name_H-M   'P 1'
#
loop_
_entity.id
_entity.type
_entity.pdbx_description
1 polymer ?
#
loop_
_entity_poly.entity_id
_entity_poly.type
_entity_poly.pdbx_seq_one_letter_code
_entity_poly.pdbx_strand_id
1 'polypeptide(L)'
;SVGRLIDFKGFPVLLEAVAGLKARSIDFELVIVGEGPQRTLLEEQIKTLGLEDSVRLAGVRSQEEIKRELATASVFALACLMDDRGAMDILPTVILEAMACGLPVVSTILAGVPEMVLHGVSGLLASPKDVEGLSAHLAALALNPALRGRLGAEGHRRVREIFALEKSIGHLARLMRPWLKENETAPPPEEDLLCLLDTGTSDDGSLGKELTWLTALPSVTVMATRQGMAPAGCEYLPDAAVIESHWRSRPDLVARAEALRIHLGSLEGDAFYEAARRAVYLTVQAPIRGWRRVHALRASSALTAWMLHRLSGLPAGITIESDHRENRGFLKNVVDGFAWGSNSDPKLKTPHLPDLLQLRNKPGPAARRGLWGFRKKLRTPAPEAGPESGSVWDSWLRGAPEPKEPSRKKPPEV
;
A
#
# COMPACT_ATOMS: atom_id res chain seq x y z
N SER A 1 -18.83 -18.30 -0.52
CA SER A 1 -18.44 -17.31 0.51
C SER A 1 -16.94 -17.35 0.70
N VAL A 2 -16.31 -16.24 1.05
CA VAL A 2 -14.85 -16.12 1.12
C VAL A 2 -14.45 -15.22 2.29
N GLY A 3 -13.49 -15.65 3.11
CA GLY A 3 -12.96 -14.85 4.21
C GLY A 3 -12.20 -15.67 5.26
N ARG A 4 -11.42 -15.00 6.11
CA ARG A 4 -10.78 -15.64 7.27
C ARG A 4 -11.82 -16.27 8.19
N LEU A 5 -11.62 -17.48 8.68
CA LEU A 5 -12.57 -18.16 9.58
C LEU A 5 -12.45 -17.61 11.01
N ILE A 6 -13.00 -16.41 11.21
CA ILE A 6 -13.00 -15.63 12.45
C ILE A 6 -14.39 -15.07 12.75
N ASP A 7 -14.67 -14.82 14.03
CA ASP A 7 -16.00 -14.56 14.59
C ASP A 7 -16.82 -13.52 13.80
N PHE A 8 -16.22 -12.36 13.51
CA PHE A 8 -16.91 -11.26 12.86
C PHE A 8 -17.18 -11.44 11.36
N LYS A 9 -16.75 -12.56 10.75
CA LYS A 9 -17.21 -12.97 9.40
C LYS A 9 -18.57 -13.66 9.43
N GLY A 10 -18.99 -14.15 10.61
CA GLY A 10 -20.31 -14.73 10.86
C GLY A 10 -20.65 -15.98 10.07
N PHE A 11 -19.64 -16.81 9.74
CA PHE A 11 -19.88 -18.10 9.12
C PHE A 11 -20.86 -19.01 9.90
N PRO A 12 -20.85 -19.04 11.26
CA PRO A 12 -21.86 -19.81 12.00
C PRO A 12 -23.30 -19.40 11.68
N VAL A 13 -23.57 -18.10 11.59
CA VAL A 13 -24.90 -17.57 11.22
C VAL A 13 -25.26 -17.91 9.78
N LEU A 14 -24.27 -17.90 8.87
CA LEU A 14 -24.48 -18.32 7.49
C LEU A 14 -24.84 -19.82 7.40
N LEU A 15 -24.20 -20.68 8.20
CA LEU A 15 -24.52 -22.11 8.26
C LEU A 15 -25.95 -22.35 8.74
N GLU A 16 -26.39 -21.65 9.78
CA GLU A 16 -27.78 -21.72 10.26
C GLU A 16 -28.78 -21.25 9.18
N ALA A 17 -28.45 -20.18 8.45
CA ALA A 17 -29.30 -19.66 7.40
C ALA A 17 -29.47 -20.67 6.24
N VAL A 18 -28.41 -21.36 5.82
CA VAL A 18 -28.50 -22.39 4.77
C VAL A 18 -29.11 -23.70 5.27
N ALA A 19 -29.02 -24.02 6.57
CA ALA A 19 -29.83 -25.09 7.17
C ALA A 19 -31.34 -24.78 7.00
N GLY A 20 -31.73 -23.51 7.13
CA GLY A 20 -33.09 -23.05 6.82
C GLY A 20 -33.50 -23.22 5.35
N LEU A 21 -32.55 -23.21 4.39
CA LEU A 21 -32.82 -23.57 2.99
C LEU A 21 -33.05 -25.07 2.84
N LYS A 22 -32.20 -25.89 3.49
CA LYS A 22 -32.34 -27.36 3.48
C LYS A 22 -33.67 -27.81 4.07
N ALA A 23 -34.10 -27.20 5.18
CA ALA A 23 -35.40 -27.47 5.80
C ALA A 23 -36.60 -27.13 4.88
N ARG A 24 -36.42 -26.19 3.94
CA ARG A 24 -37.40 -25.82 2.92
C ARG A 24 -37.27 -26.65 1.63
N SER A 25 -36.43 -27.67 1.63
CA SER A 25 -36.11 -28.52 0.47
C SER A 25 -35.60 -27.72 -0.74
N ILE A 26 -34.88 -26.62 -0.49
CA ILE A 26 -34.20 -25.85 -1.53
C ILE A 26 -32.80 -26.43 -1.70
N ASP A 27 -32.46 -26.84 -2.92
CA ASP A 27 -31.15 -27.38 -3.26
C ASP A 27 -30.08 -26.29 -3.33
N PHE A 28 -28.90 -26.55 -2.75
CA PHE A 28 -27.77 -25.62 -2.76
C PHE A 28 -26.43 -26.33 -2.49
N GLU A 29 -25.36 -25.71 -2.97
CA GLU A 29 -23.98 -25.96 -2.52
C GLU A 29 -23.41 -24.67 -1.94
N LEU A 30 -22.87 -24.74 -0.73
CA LEU A 30 -22.15 -23.65 -0.09
C LEU A 30 -20.66 -23.99 0.00
N VAL A 31 -19.86 -23.19 -0.68
CA VAL A 31 -18.40 -23.22 -0.59
C VAL A 31 -17.93 -22.09 0.31
N ILE A 32 -17.18 -22.40 1.36
CA ILE A 32 -16.52 -21.41 2.21
C ILE A 32 -15.02 -21.49 1.96
N VAL A 33 -14.44 -20.45 1.36
CA VAL A 33 -13.01 -20.34 1.08
C VAL A 33 -12.33 -19.52 2.17
N GLY A 34 -11.28 -20.06 2.76
CA GLY A 34 -10.49 -19.41 3.81
C GLY A 34 -10.03 -20.39 4.89
N GLU A 35 -9.21 -19.86 5.79
CA GLU A 35 -8.74 -20.55 7.00
C GLU A 35 -8.86 -19.63 8.20
N GLY A 36 -8.85 -20.21 9.40
CA GLY A 36 -8.84 -19.47 10.64
C GLY A 36 -9.19 -20.31 11.87
N PRO A 37 -9.13 -19.71 13.06
CA PRO A 37 -9.36 -20.39 14.33
C PRO A 37 -10.76 -21.02 14.46
N GLN A 38 -11.77 -20.54 13.72
CA GLN A 38 -13.11 -21.11 13.76
C GLN A 38 -13.29 -22.39 12.93
N ARG A 39 -12.23 -22.92 12.27
CA ARG A 39 -12.39 -24.07 11.38
C ARG A 39 -13.08 -25.26 12.04
N THR A 40 -12.55 -25.73 13.17
CA THR A 40 -13.09 -26.90 13.89
C THR A 40 -14.54 -26.67 14.34
N LEU A 41 -14.83 -25.47 14.85
CA LEU A 41 -16.20 -25.06 15.22
C LEU A 41 -17.16 -25.17 14.02
N LEU A 42 -16.74 -24.71 12.84
CA LEU A 42 -17.56 -24.76 11.63
C LEU A 42 -17.76 -26.19 11.14
N GLU A 43 -16.73 -27.04 11.20
CA GLU A 43 -16.84 -28.47 10.84
C GLU A 43 -17.84 -29.20 11.76
N GLU A 44 -17.77 -28.96 13.08
CA GLU A 44 -18.73 -29.52 14.05
C GLU A 44 -20.15 -29.01 13.81
N GLN A 45 -20.32 -27.73 13.49
CA GLN A 45 -21.61 -27.13 13.21
C GLN A 45 -22.21 -27.66 11.90
N ILE A 46 -21.41 -27.83 10.85
CA ILE A 46 -21.84 -28.46 9.59
C ILE A 46 -22.39 -29.86 9.86
N LYS A 47 -21.69 -30.67 10.65
CA LYS A 47 -22.14 -32.01 11.04
C LYS A 47 -23.43 -31.97 11.86
N THR A 48 -23.49 -31.09 12.86
CA THR A 48 -24.66 -30.95 13.75
C THR A 48 -25.92 -30.54 12.98
N LEU A 49 -25.78 -29.66 12.00
CA LEU A 49 -26.88 -29.23 11.13
C LEU A 49 -27.16 -30.21 9.98
N GLY A 50 -26.41 -31.31 9.87
CA GLY A 50 -26.54 -32.30 8.80
C GLY A 50 -26.24 -31.72 7.42
N LEU A 51 -25.29 -30.80 7.31
CA LEU A 51 -24.96 -30.05 6.09
C LEU A 51 -23.77 -30.62 5.30
N GLU A 52 -23.25 -31.78 5.69
CA GLU A 52 -22.01 -32.39 5.16
C GLU A 52 -22.05 -32.59 3.63
N ASP A 53 -23.22 -32.88 3.06
CA ASP A 53 -23.40 -33.08 1.61
C ASP A 53 -23.54 -31.78 0.81
N SER A 54 -23.77 -30.64 1.50
CA SER A 54 -24.13 -29.36 0.87
C SER A 54 -23.16 -28.23 1.20
N VAL A 55 -22.24 -28.42 2.15
CA VAL A 55 -21.30 -27.39 2.61
C VAL A 55 -19.87 -27.93 2.62
N ARG A 56 -18.95 -27.21 1.97
CA ARG A 56 -17.51 -27.52 2.01
C ARG A 56 -16.66 -26.35 2.48
N LEU A 57 -15.72 -26.62 3.39
CA LEU A 57 -14.64 -25.70 3.76
C LEU A 57 -13.44 -25.93 2.84
N ALA A 58 -13.20 -25.02 1.91
CA ALA A 58 -12.27 -25.20 0.79
C ALA A 58 -10.81 -24.82 1.08
N GLY A 59 -10.53 -24.32 2.29
CA GLY A 59 -9.22 -23.84 2.75
C GLY A 59 -8.74 -22.57 2.03
N VAL A 60 -7.44 -22.27 2.18
CA VAL A 60 -6.82 -21.11 1.49
C VAL A 60 -6.76 -21.36 -0.01
N ARG A 61 -7.06 -20.31 -0.79
CA ARG A 61 -6.96 -20.30 -2.26
C ARG A 61 -6.19 -19.08 -2.74
N SER A 62 -5.53 -19.21 -3.88
CA SER A 62 -4.94 -18.08 -4.60
C SER A 62 -6.02 -17.11 -5.07
N GLN A 63 -5.63 -15.86 -5.36
CA GLN A 63 -6.55 -14.84 -5.87
C GLN A 63 -7.21 -15.26 -7.19
N GLU A 64 -6.46 -15.93 -8.06
CA GLU A 64 -6.94 -16.47 -9.33
C GLU A 64 -7.96 -17.60 -9.13
N GLU A 65 -7.78 -18.45 -8.12
CA GLU A 65 -8.76 -19.47 -7.76
C GLU A 65 -10.02 -18.85 -7.16
N ILE A 66 -9.90 -17.85 -6.29
CA ILE A 66 -11.05 -17.13 -5.72
C ILE A 66 -11.85 -16.45 -6.84
N LYS A 67 -11.16 -15.82 -7.81
CA LYS A 67 -11.79 -15.27 -9.02
C LYS A 67 -12.61 -16.29 -9.77
N ARG A 68 -12.05 -17.47 -10.01
CA ARG A 68 -12.75 -18.57 -10.71
C ARG A 68 -13.96 -19.05 -9.92
N GLU A 69 -13.81 -19.30 -8.62
CA GLU A 69 -14.91 -19.73 -7.74
C GLU A 69 -16.04 -18.70 -7.70
N LEU A 70 -15.71 -17.40 -7.62
CA LEU A 70 -16.70 -16.32 -7.69
C LEU A 70 -17.36 -16.23 -9.08
N ALA A 71 -16.61 -16.38 -10.17
CA ALA A 71 -17.18 -16.34 -11.53
C ALA A 71 -18.16 -17.49 -11.81
N THR A 72 -18.02 -18.63 -11.13
CA THR A 72 -18.93 -19.79 -11.28
C THR A 72 -20.05 -19.83 -10.24
N ALA A 73 -20.00 -19.01 -9.20
CA ALA A 73 -21.00 -18.98 -8.16
C ALA A 73 -22.34 -18.39 -8.65
N SER A 74 -23.43 -18.72 -7.96
CA SER A 74 -24.75 -18.13 -8.23
C SER A 74 -25.09 -16.93 -7.34
N VAL A 75 -24.56 -16.93 -6.12
CA VAL A 75 -24.81 -15.93 -5.07
C VAL A 75 -23.55 -15.83 -4.22
N PHE A 76 -23.16 -14.62 -3.85
CA PHE A 76 -22.17 -14.41 -2.79
C PHE A 76 -22.88 -14.08 -1.49
N ALA A 77 -22.45 -14.70 -0.38
CA ALA A 77 -23.02 -14.46 0.94
C ALA A 77 -21.93 -14.24 1.98
N LEU A 78 -22.08 -13.22 2.83
CA LEU A 78 -21.20 -12.99 3.98
C LEU A 78 -21.99 -12.35 5.13
N ALA A 79 -22.13 -13.05 6.24
CA ALA A 79 -22.99 -12.64 7.35
C ALA A 79 -22.21 -11.85 8.42
N CYS A 80 -21.61 -10.71 8.07
CA CYS A 80 -20.75 -9.93 8.97
C CYS A 80 -21.38 -9.68 10.35
N LEU A 81 -20.59 -9.88 11.40
CA LEU A 81 -20.97 -9.68 12.79
C LEU A 81 -20.01 -8.71 13.49
N MET A 82 -20.42 -8.27 14.68
CA MET A 82 -19.55 -7.62 15.64
C MET A 82 -19.24 -8.64 16.74
N ASP A 83 -17.96 -8.78 17.10
CA ASP A 83 -17.56 -9.62 18.23
C ASP A 83 -17.83 -8.94 19.59
N ASP A 84 -17.55 -9.64 20.68
CA ASP A 84 -17.75 -9.17 22.06
C ASP A 84 -16.88 -7.95 22.44
N ARG A 85 -15.80 -7.72 21.70
CA ARG A 85 -14.86 -6.61 21.87
C ARG A 85 -15.15 -5.44 20.93
N GLY A 86 -16.21 -5.53 20.13
CA GLY A 86 -16.58 -4.50 19.16
C GLY A 86 -15.80 -4.55 17.85
N ALA A 87 -14.98 -5.59 17.61
CA ALA A 87 -14.31 -5.76 16.34
C ALA A 87 -15.32 -6.23 15.29
N MET A 88 -15.15 -5.72 14.07
CA MET A 88 -16.01 -6.03 12.94
C MET A 88 -15.21 -5.95 11.64
N ASP A 89 -15.74 -6.55 10.59
CA ASP A 89 -15.20 -6.36 9.25
C ASP A 89 -15.63 -5.01 8.69
N ILE A 90 -14.77 -4.00 8.85
CA ILE A 90 -15.11 -2.60 8.56
C ILE A 90 -15.48 -2.41 7.09
N LEU A 91 -14.69 -3.01 6.19
CA LEU A 91 -14.81 -2.84 4.75
C LEU A 91 -14.45 -4.17 4.05
N PRO A 92 -15.36 -5.17 4.05
CA PRO A 92 -15.11 -6.47 3.44
C PRO A 92 -14.93 -6.36 1.93
N THR A 93 -13.70 -6.16 1.45
CA THR A 93 -13.40 -5.95 0.02
C THR A 93 -13.90 -7.09 -0.87
N VAL A 94 -13.99 -8.29 -0.32
CA VAL A 94 -14.53 -9.47 -1.00
C VAL A 94 -15.99 -9.34 -1.45
N ILE A 95 -16.78 -8.46 -0.81
CA ILE A 95 -18.11 -8.09 -1.29
C ILE A 95 -18.00 -7.34 -2.63
N LEU A 96 -17.05 -6.40 -2.74
CA LEU A 96 -16.79 -5.67 -3.99
C LEU A 96 -16.21 -6.60 -5.07
N GLU A 97 -15.36 -7.57 -4.70
CA GLU A 97 -14.85 -8.61 -5.61
C GLU A 97 -16.02 -9.44 -6.20
N ALA A 98 -16.95 -9.88 -5.36
CA ALA A 98 -18.14 -10.61 -5.79
C ALA A 98 -19.06 -9.77 -6.67
N MET A 99 -19.30 -8.51 -6.30
CA MET A 99 -20.11 -7.58 -7.12
C MET A 99 -19.44 -7.29 -8.47
N ALA A 100 -18.10 -7.19 -8.52
CA ALA A 100 -17.34 -7.03 -9.77
C ALA A 100 -17.45 -8.25 -10.70
N CYS A 101 -17.70 -9.45 -10.14
CA CYS A 101 -18.03 -10.65 -10.92
C CYS A 101 -19.51 -10.69 -11.37
N GLY A 102 -20.32 -9.69 -11.03
CA GLY A 102 -21.76 -9.69 -11.34
C GLY A 102 -22.58 -10.63 -10.46
N LEU A 103 -22.07 -11.03 -9.30
CA LEU A 103 -22.84 -11.85 -8.36
C LEU A 103 -23.81 -10.98 -7.55
N PRO A 104 -25.06 -11.43 -7.35
CA PRO A 104 -25.90 -10.86 -6.31
C PRO A 104 -25.29 -11.17 -4.93
N VAL A 105 -25.22 -10.15 -4.08
CA VAL A 105 -24.69 -10.27 -2.71
C VAL A 105 -25.82 -10.38 -1.70
N VAL A 106 -25.68 -11.29 -0.74
CA VAL A 106 -26.44 -11.32 0.52
C VAL A 106 -25.49 -11.03 1.68
N SER A 107 -25.77 -10.01 2.48
CA SER A 107 -24.92 -9.66 3.62
C SER A 107 -25.72 -9.04 4.76
N THR A 108 -25.05 -8.45 5.75
CA THR A 108 -25.67 -7.81 6.91
C THR A 108 -25.54 -6.30 6.87
N ILE A 109 -26.48 -5.59 7.51
CA ILE A 109 -26.43 -4.14 7.70
C ILE A 109 -25.43 -3.82 8.82
N LEU A 110 -24.13 -3.90 8.53
CA LEU A 110 -23.05 -3.66 9.49
C LEU A 110 -21.87 -2.93 8.85
N ALA A 111 -21.24 -2.02 9.59
CA ALA A 111 -20.04 -1.29 9.18
C ALA A 111 -20.19 -0.65 7.78
N GLY A 112 -19.21 -0.82 6.89
CA GLY A 112 -19.25 -0.30 5.52
C GLY A 112 -20.09 -1.12 4.54
N VAL A 113 -20.72 -2.23 4.94
CA VAL A 113 -21.53 -3.07 4.03
C VAL A 113 -22.69 -2.28 3.39
N PRO A 114 -23.47 -1.46 4.12
CA PRO A 114 -24.55 -0.66 3.52
C PRO A 114 -24.05 0.42 2.55
N GLU A 115 -22.78 0.83 2.65
CA GLU A 115 -22.16 1.74 1.69
C GLU A 115 -21.81 1.03 0.39
N MET A 116 -21.40 -0.25 0.48
CA MET A 116 -21.11 -1.09 -0.68
C MET A 116 -22.39 -1.57 -1.37
N VAL A 117 -23.33 -2.12 -0.61
CA VAL A 117 -24.51 -2.84 -1.11
C VAL A 117 -25.78 -2.06 -0.78
N LEU A 118 -26.55 -1.72 -1.80
CA LEU A 118 -27.87 -1.12 -1.64
C LEU A 118 -28.94 -2.23 -1.59
N HIS A 119 -29.57 -2.39 -0.43
CA HIS A 119 -30.63 -3.38 -0.21
C HIS A 119 -31.75 -3.27 -1.26
N GLY A 120 -32.11 -4.39 -1.89
CA GLY A 120 -33.15 -4.49 -2.92
C GLY A 120 -32.75 -4.00 -4.31
N VAL A 121 -31.60 -3.34 -4.42
CA VAL A 121 -31.08 -2.73 -5.65
C VAL A 121 -29.87 -3.49 -6.16
N SER A 122 -28.80 -3.57 -5.38
CA SER A 122 -27.52 -4.19 -5.77
C SER A 122 -27.16 -5.43 -4.95
N GLY A 123 -28.08 -5.87 -4.10
CA GLY A 123 -27.95 -7.01 -3.19
C GLY A 123 -29.06 -7.01 -2.15
N LEU A 124 -29.02 -7.95 -1.22
CA LEU A 124 -29.98 -8.08 -0.13
C LEU A 124 -29.24 -8.05 1.21
N LEU A 125 -29.76 -7.25 2.14
CA LEU A 125 -29.16 -7.06 3.45
C LEU A 125 -30.14 -7.44 4.55
N ALA A 126 -29.69 -8.26 5.50
CA ALA A 126 -30.41 -8.59 6.73
C ALA A 126 -29.78 -7.89 7.95
N SER A 127 -30.45 -7.86 9.09
CA SER A 127 -29.82 -7.41 10.33
C SER A 127 -28.73 -8.38 10.79
N PRO A 128 -27.68 -7.94 11.49
CA PRO A 128 -26.72 -8.86 12.10
C PRO A 128 -27.42 -9.88 13.02
N LYS A 129 -27.03 -11.15 12.95
CA LYS A 129 -27.65 -12.30 13.67
C LYS A 129 -29.10 -12.63 13.27
N ASP A 130 -29.66 -11.98 12.26
CA ASP A 130 -30.97 -12.33 11.70
C ASP A 130 -30.86 -13.52 10.73
N VAL A 131 -30.82 -14.72 11.31
CA VAL A 131 -30.72 -15.99 10.58
C VAL A 131 -31.90 -16.17 9.61
N GLU A 132 -33.12 -15.84 10.06
CA GLU A 132 -34.33 -16.02 9.27
C GLU A 132 -34.35 -15.07 8.06
N GLY A 133 -34.02 -13.79 8.27
CA GLY A 133 -33.90 -12.82 7.18
C GLY A 133 -32.80 -13.19 6.20
N LEU A 134 -31.63 -13.65 6.68
CA LEU A 134 -30.55 -14.12 5.82
C LEU A 134 -30.99 -15.34 4.98
N SER A 135 -31.66 -16.31 5.62
CA SER A 135 -32.20 -17.50 4.98
C SER A 135 -33.28 -17.14 3.95
N ALA A 136 -34.17 -16.18 4.26
CA ALA A 136 -35.20 -15.71 3.33
C ALA A 136 -34.60 -15.03 2.10
N HIS A 137 -33.58 -14.19 2.25
CA HIS A 137 -32.88 -13.56 1.14
C HIS A 137 -32.16 -14.59 0.25
N LEU A 138 -31.48 -15.56 0.86
CA LEU A 138 -30.82 -16.66 0.13
C LEU A 138 -31.85 -17.50 -0.65
N ALA A 139 -32.98 -17.85 -0.03
CA ALA A 139 -34.07 -18.57 -0.69
C ALA A 139 -34.67 -17.78 -1.86
N ALA A 140 -34.89 -16.47 -1.68
CA ALA A 140 -35.41 -15.60 -2.73
C ALA A 140 -34.49 -15.58 -3.97
N LEU A 141 -33.17 -15.58 -3.77
CA LEU A 141 -32.21 -15.64 -4.87
C LEU A 141 -32.11 -17.05 -5.47
N ALA A 142 -32.12 -18.11 -4.65
CA ALA A 142 -32.08 -19.48 -5.13
C ALA A 142 -33.27 -19.79 -6.07
N LEU A 143 -34.47 -19.31 -5.71
CA LEU A 143 -35.70 -19.59 -6.43
C LEU A 143 -36.01 -18.60 -7.57
N ASN A 144 -35.31 -17.47 -7.67
CA ASN A 144 -35.59 -16.44 -8.66
C ASN A 144 -34.35 -16.03 -9.48
N PRO A 145 -34.08 -16.73 -10.61
CA PRO A 145 -32.97 -16.42 -11.50
C PRO A 145 -33.00 -14.99 -12.06
N ALA A 146 -34.19 -14.43 -12.32
CA ALA A 146 -34.33 -13.06 -12.82
C ALA A 146 -33.91 -12.03 -11.77
N LEU A 147 -34.27 -12.25 -10.50
CA LEU A 147 -33.83 -11.43 -9.39
C LEU A 147 -32.30 -11.49 -9.21
N ARG A 148 -31.71 -12.69 -9.31
CA ARG A 148 -30.24 -12.87 -9.27
C ARG A 148 -29.54 -12.04 -10.35
N GLY A 149 -29.98 -12.18 -11.60
CA GLY A 149 -29.40 -11.45 -12.72
C GLY A 149 -29.53 -9.94 -12.56
N ARG A 150 -30.70 -9.44 -12.12
CA ARG A 150 -30.93 -8.02 -11.87
C ARG A 150 -30.01 -7.46 -10.79
N LEU A 151 -30.00 -8.07 -9.60
CA LEU A 151 -29.20 -7.56 -8.48
C LEU A 151 -27.70 -7.67 -8.75
N GLY A 152 -27.26 -8.75 -9.42
CA GLY A 152 -25.87 -8.93 -9.84
C GLY A 152 -25.41 -7.87 -10.84
N ALA A 153 -26.24 -7.56 -11.85
CA ALA A 153 -25.95 -6.51 -12.82
C ALA A 153 -25.87 -5.12 -12.17
N GLU A 154 -26.78 -4.80 -11.25
CA GLU A 154 -26.75 -3.53 -10.51
C GLU A 154 -25.54 -3.44 -9.56
N GLY A 155 -25.16 -4.55 -8.91
CA GLY A 155 -23.92 -4.63 -8.12
C GLY A 155 -22.68 -4.37 -8.95
N HIS A 156 -22.57 -5.02 -10.09
CA HIS A 156 -21.47 -4.83 -11.05
C HIS A 156 -21.36 -3.39 -11.55
N ARG A 157 -22.50 -2.82 -11.91
CA ARG A 157 -22.59 -1.41 -12.33
C ARG A 157 -22.11 -0.48 -11.22
N ARG A 158 -22.58 -0.69 -9.99
CA ARG A 158 -22.21 0.12 -8.83
C ARG A 158 -20.71 0.10 -8.55
N VAL A 159 -20.07 -1.08 -8.62
CA VAL A 159 -18.60 -1.19 -8.46
C VAL A 159 -17.90 -0.34 -9.50
N ARG A 160 -18.30 -0.44 -10.77
CA ARG A 160 -17.69 0.34 -11.87
C ARG A 160 -17.89 1.86 -11.73
N GLU A 161 -19.05 2.30 -11.26
CA GLU A 161 -19.37 3.73 -11.18
C GLU A 161 -18.75 4.42 -9.96
N ILE A 162 -18.69 3.73 -8.81
CA ILE A 162 -18.35 4.34 -7.52
C ILE A 162 -16.98 3.88 -7.02
N PHE A 163 -16.66 2.60 -7.14
CA PHE A 163 -15.51 1.97 -6.48
C PHE A 163 -14.33 1.71 -7.43
N ALA A 164 -14.49 1.97 -8.73
CA ALA A 164 -13.39 1.95 -9.70
C ALA A 164 -12.24 2.86 -9.23
N LEU A 165 -11.01 2.40 -9.46
CA LEU A 165 -9.82 3.04 -8.90
C LEU A 165 -9.64 4.46 -9.45
N GLU A 166 -9.89 4.62 -10.74
CA GLU A 166 -9.79 5.87 -11.49
C GLU A 166 -10.77 6.92 -10.93
N LYS A 167 -11.96 6.47 -10.52
CA LYS A 167 -12.99 7.31 -9.89
C LYS A 167 -12.58 7.69 -8.46
N SER A 168 -12.16 6.71 -7.68
CA SER A 168 -11.78 6.87 -6.27
C SER A 168 -10.56 7.79 -6.10
N ILE A 169 -9.49 7.55 -6.88
CA ILE A 169 -8.27 8.36 -6.87
C ILE A 169 -8.58 9.78 -7.35
N GLY A 170 -9.34 9.95 -8.43
CA GLY A 170 -9.71 11.26 -8.94
C GLY A 170 -10.50 12.10 -7.93
N HIS A 171 -11.39 11.45 -7.17
CA HIS A 171 -12.13 12.09 -6.09
C HIS A 171 -11.22 12.46 -4.91
N LEU A 172 -10.40 11.52 -4.44
CA LEU A 172 -9.47 11.76 -3.33
C LEU A 172 -8.47 12.87 -3.66
N ALA A 173 -7.86 12.85 -4.85
CA ALA A 173 -6.95 13.88 -5.31
C ALA A 173 -7.61 15.26 -5.39
N ARG A 174 -8.92 15.33 -5.69
CA ARG A 174 -9.69 16.58 -5.66
C ARG A 174 -9.89 17.09 -4.24
N LEU A 175 -10.20 16.21 -3.29
CA LEU A 175 -10.39 16.56 -1.88
C LEU A 175 -9.08 16.99 -1.21
N MET A 176 -7.96 16.37 -1.57
CA MET A 176 -6.64 16.71 -1.00
C MET A 176 -6.02 17.98 -1.62
N ARG A 177 -6.44 18.38 -2.82
CA ARG A 177 -5.84 19.51 -3.56
C ARG A 177 -5.80 20.84 -2.79
N PRO A 178 -6.84 21.26 -2.05
CA PRO A 178 -6.78 22.49 -1.25
C PRO A 178 -5.71 22.41 -0.15
N TRP A 179 -5.57 21.25 0.50
CA TRP A 179 -4.60 21.02 1.58
C TRP A 179 -3.15 20.91 1.09
N LEU A 180 -2.95 20.54 -0.18
CA LEU A 180 -1.63 20.61 -0.81
C LEU A 180 -1.20 22.07 -1.02
N LYS A 181 -2.13 22.97 -1.38
CA LYS A 181 -1.82 24.39 -1.61
C LYS A 181 -1.51 25.17 -0.33
N GLU A 182 -2.15 24.81 0.79
CA GLU A 182 -1.81 25.39 2.11
C GLU A 182 -0.42 24.97 2.60
N ASN A 183 0.12 23.84 2.12
CA ASN A 183 1.49 23.42 2.39
C ASN A 183 2.51 23.87 1.32
N GLU A 184 2.06 24.41 0.18
CA GLU A 184 2.92 24.99 -0.87
C GLU A 184 3.42 26.42 -0.53
N THR A 185 2.90 27.07 0.51
CA THR A 185 3.25 28.47 0.85
C THR A 185 4.54 28.64 1.64
N ALA A 186 5.23 27.56 2.02
CA ALA A 186 6.63 27.67 2.38
C ALA A 186 7.45 27.62 1.07
N PRO A 187 8.12 28.71 0.65
CA PRO A 187 9.12 28.58 -0.41
C PRO A 187 10.11 27.49 0.02
N PRO A 188 10.47 26.53 -0.85
CA PRO A 188 11.47 25.54 -0.49
C PRO A 188 12.70 26.32 -0.03
N PRO A 189 13.20 26.10 1.20
CA PRO A 189 14.43 26.74 1.60
C PRO A 189 15.49 26.37 0.56
N GLU A 190 16.36 27.30 0.22
CA GLU A 190 17.26 27.20 -0.94
C GLU A 190 18.24 26.00 -0.89
N GLU A 191 18.14 25.15 0.14
CA GLU A 191 19.05 24.06 0.50
C GLU A 191 18.38 22.90 1.27
N ASP A 192 17.54 22.08 0.63
CA ASP A 192 16.97 20.85 1.26
C ASP A 192 18.01 19.72 1.39
N LEU A 193 18.42 19.42 2.62
CA LEU A 193 19.41 18.42 2.98
C LEU A 193 18.76 17.20 3.66
N LEU A 194 19.00 16.00 3.11
CA LEU A 194 18.67 14.74 3.77
C LEU A 194 19.85 14.25 4.60
N CYS A 195 19.70 14.18 5.92
CA CYS A 195 20.67 13.56 6.83
C CYS A 195 20.25 12.12 7.15
N LEU A 196 21.11 11.14 6.85
CA LEU A 196 20.86 9.73 7.13
C LEU A 196 21.56 9.29 8.43
N LEU A 197 20.79 8.67 9.33
CA LEU A 197 21.27 8.15 10.61
C LEU A 197 20.97 6.65 10.70
N ASP A 198 21.94 5.85 11.14
CA ASP A 198 21.68 4.45 11.51
C ASP A 198 21.70 4.31 13.04
N THR A 199 20.56 4.02 13.66
CA THR A 199 20.35 4.09 15.13
C THR A 199 20.82 2.84 15.88
N GLY A 200 21.75 2.07 15.32
CA GLY A 200 22.05 0.70 15.75
C GLY A 200 23.15 0.52 16.79
N THR A 201 24.03 1.49 17.04
CA THR A 201 25.21 1.27 17.91
C THR A 201 25.63 2.52 18.69
N SER A 202 25.69 2.34 20.02
CA SER A 202 26.33 3.17 21.06
C SER A 202 26.15 4.70 20.97
N ASP A 203 25.23 5.20 21.81
CA ASP A 203 25.12 6.61 22.19
C ASP A 203 26.44 7.14 22.75
N ASP A 204 27.20 7.86 21.92
CA ASP A 204 28.00 8.98 22.41
C ASP A 204 27.06 10.17 22.58
N GLY A 205 27.03 10.77 23.78
CA GLY A 205 26.18 11.92 24.12
C GLY A 205 26.40 13.16 23.23
N SER A 206 27.42 13.16 22.37
CA SER A 206 27.65 14.18 21.33
C SER A 206 26.57 14.16 20.23
N LEU A 207 26.10 12.98 19.81
CA LEU A 207 25.10 12.81 18.74
C LEU A 207 23.77 13.48 19.10
N GLY A 208 23.35 13.37 20.37
CA GLY A 208 22.08 13.94 20.84
C GLY A 208 22.01 15.46 20.66
N LYS A 209 23.12 16.18 20.92
CA LYS A 209 23.17 17.64 20.75
C LYS A 209 23.14 18.05 19.28
N GLU A 210 23.89 17.33 18.44
CA GLU A 210 23.94 17.56 17.00
C GLU A 210 22.58 17.28 16.33
N LEU A 211 21.92 16.18 16.69
CA LEU A 211 20.60 15.81 16.19
C LEU A 211 19.53 16.82 16.61
N THR A 212 19.54 17.28 17.86
CA THR A 212 18.60 18.30 18.35
C THR A 212 18.70 19.59 17.53
N TRP A 213 19.92 19.98 17.15
CA TRP A 213 20.14 21.14 16.30
C TRP A 213 19.70 20.89 14.85
N LEU A 214 20.07 19.74 14.26
CA LEU A 214 19.71 19.39 12.89
C LEU A 214 18.19 19.28 12.69
N THR A 215 17.47 18.64 13.62
CA THR A 215 16.01 18.49 13.53
C THR A 215 15.26 19.81 13.74
N ALA A 216 15.92 20.84 14.30
CA ALA A 216 15.35 22.17 14.44
C ALA A 216 15.48 23.03 13.15
N LEU A 217 16.25 22.59 12.15
CA LEU A 217 16.45 23.33 10.91
C LEU A 217 15.34 23.01 9.89
N PRO A 218 14.58 24.01 9.38
CA PRO A 218 13.46 23.78 8.46
C PRO A 218 13.84 23.12 7.13
N SER A 219 15.12 23.23 6.73
CA SER A 219 15.65 22.73 5.45
C SER A 219 16.41 21.40 5.59
N VAL A 220 16.32 20.76 6.77
CA VAL A 220 17.02 19.51 7.06
C VAL A 220 16.01 18.45 7.43
N THR A 221 16.01 17.34 6.69
CA THR A 221 15.30 16.13 7.07
C THR A 221 16.30 15.16 7.68
N VAL A 222 16.12 14.78 8.94
CA VAL A 222 16.91 13.69 9.55
C VAL A 222 16.10 12.41 9.46
N MET A 223 16.64 11.40 8.78
CA MET A 223 15.98 10.12 8.54
C MET A 223 16.77 8.95 9.14
N ALA A 224 16.13 8.23 10.05
CA ALA A 224 16.64 7.00 10.62
C ALA A 224 16.45 5.83 9.64
N THR A 225 17.56 5.14 9.32
CA THR A 225 17.55 4.02 8.36
C THR A 225 17.17 2.70 9.01
N ARG A 226 17.38 2.53 10.32
CA ARG A 226 16.93 1.37 11.10
C ARG A 226 15.93 1.80 12.17
N GLN A 227 15.13 0.84 12.63
CA GLN A 227 14.22 1.04 13.75
C GLN A 227 15.01 0.99 15.06
N GLY A 228 14.71 1.92 15.96
CA GLY A 228 15.38 2.10 17.24
C GLY A 228 14.81 3.34 17.94
N MET A 229 15.33 3.70 19.11
CA MET A 229 14.93 4.92 19.81
C MET A 229 15.67 6.11 19.19
N ALA A 230 15.11 6.73 18.14
CA ALA A 230 15.64 7.99 17.60
C ALA A 230 15.11 9.20 18.40
N PRO A 231 15.88 10.30 18.50
CA PRO A 231 15.43 11.54 19.13
C PRO A 231 14.21 12.16 18.44
N ALA A 232 13.47 13.00 19.18
CA ALA A 232 12.32 13.73 18.67
C ALA A 232 12.69 14.58 17.43
N GLY A 233 11.82 14.56 16.42
CA GLY A 233 12.01 15.27 15.16
C GLY A 233 12.71 14.48 14.05
N CYS A 234 13.15 13.24 14.30
CA CYS A 234 13.63 12.34 13.24
C CYS A 234 12.46 11.66 12.51
N GLU A 235 12.53 11.60 11.18
CA GLU A 235 11.69 10.72 10.37
C GLU A 235 12.28 9.30 10.36
N TYR A 236 11.44 8.29 10.13
CA TYR A 236 11.90 6.92 9.91
C TYR A 236 11.62 6.51 8.48
N LEU A 237 12.48 5.64 7.94
CA LEU A 237 12.11 4.88 6.76
C LEU A 237 10.83 4.08 7.02
N PRO A 238 9.97 3.90 5.99
CA PRO A 238 8.77 3.10 6.14
C PRO A 238 9.13 1.63 6.40
N ASP A 239 8.12 0.83 6.76
CA ASP A 239 8.33 -0.58 7.01
C ASP A 239 8.87 -1.33 5.78
N ALA A 240 9.44 -2.51 6.04
CA ALA A 240 10.11 -3.31 5.02
C ALA A 240 9.19 -3.69 3.84
N ALA A 241 7.87 -3.83 4.04
CA ALA A 241 6.96 -4.19 2.97
C ALA A 241 6.77 -3.03 1.97
N VAL A 242 6.73 -1.79 2.45
CA VAL A 242 6.70 -0.59 1.60
C VAL A 242 8.00 -0.46 0.81
N ILE A 243 9.14 -0.63 1.47
CA ILE A 243 10.46 -0.57 0.80
C ILE A 243 10.56 -1.67 -0.28
N GLU A 244 10.13 -2.89 0.03
CA GLU A 244 10.13 -4.03 -0.89
C GLU A 244 9.17 -3.82 -2.08
N SER A 245 8.04 -3.16 -1.85
CA SER A 245 7.13 -2.76 -2.94
C SER A 245 7.82 -1.80 -3.92
N HIS A 246 8.53 -0.79 -3.41
CA HIS A 246 9.30 0.14 -4.24
C HIS A 246 10.42 -0.56 -5.02
N TRP A 247 11.15 -1.47 -4.35
CA TRP A 247 12.16 -2.31 -4.99
C TRP A 247 11.59 -3.08 -6.19
N ARG A 248 10.45 -3.77 -6.01
CA ARG A 248 9.80 -4.53 -7.10
C ARG A 248 9.22 -3.65 -8.21
N SER A 249 8.77 -2.45 -7.86
CA SER A 249 8.17 -1.53 -8.83
C SER A 249 9.18 -0.82 -9.75
N ARG A 250 10.47 -0.86 -9.44
CA ARG A 250 11.54 -0.10 -10.13
C ARG A 250 12.69 -1.00 -10.60
N PRO A 251 12.45 -1.94 -11.53
CA PRO A 251 13.49 -2.85 -12.02
C PRO A 251 14.69 -2.11 -12.65
N ASP A 252 14.45 -0.91 -13.20
CA ASP A 252 15.49 -0.01 -13.73
C ASP A 252 16.49 0.43 -12.65
N LEU A 253 15.99 0.85 -11.48
CA LEU A 253 16.82 1.27 -10.36
C LEU A 253 17.46 0.08 -9.65
N VAL A 254 16.76 -1.04 -9.57
CA VAL A 254 17.29 -2.29 -8.98
C VAL A 254 18.51 -2.77 -9.73
N ALA A 255 18.43 -2.90 -11.06
CA ALA A 255 19.56 -3.34 -11.89
C ALA A 255 20.78 -2.39 -11.72
N ARG A 256 20.54 -1.07 -11.68
CA ARG A 256 21.60 -0.08 -11.43
C ARG A 256 22.19 -0.20 -10.03
N ALA A 257 21.36 -0.44 -9.01
CA ALA A 257 21.81 -0.62 -7.63
C ALA A 257 22.66 -1.88 -7.49
N GLU A 258 22.24 -3.00 -8.07
CA GLU A 258 22.97 -4.28 -8.08
C GLU A 258 24.33 -4.15 -8.78
N ALA A 259 24.38 -3.42 -9.90
CA ALA A 259 25.64 -3.16 -10.61
C ALA A 259 26.68 -2.42 -9.75
N LEU A 260 26.25 -1.62 -8.76
CA LEU A 260 27.18 -0.92 -7.86
C LEU A 260 27.99 -1.88 -6.98
N ARG A 261 27.55 -3.13 -6.80
CA ARG A 261 28.23 -4.15 -5.99
C ARG A 261 29.69 -4.36 -6.38
N ILE A 262 30.01 -4.18 -7.67
CA ILE A 262 31.37 -4.34 -8.20
C ILE A 262 32.36 -3.35 -7.53
N HIS A 263 31.88 -2.19 -7.09
CA HIS A 263 32.70 -1.16 -6.44
C HIS A 263 32.91 -1.40 -4.94
N LEU A 264 32.23 -2.38 -4.34
CA LEU A 264 32.07 -2.49 -2.89
C LEU A 264 33.02 -3.46 -2.21
N GLY A 265 33.79 -4.24 -2.97
CA GLY A 265 34.76 -5.21 -2.42
C GLY A 265 34.08 -6.30 -1.57
N SER A 266 34.73 -6.72 -0.49
CA SER A 266 34.22 -7.74 0.45
C SER A 266 33.22 -7.15 1.45
N LEU A 267 32.02 -6.85 0.97
CA LEU A 267 30.87 -6.51 1.81
C LEU A 267 29.94 -7.72 1.94
N GLU A 268 29.35 -7.91 3.12
CA GLU A 268 28.33 -8.93 3.33
C GLU A 268 27.11 -8.68 2.43
N GLY A 269 26.53 -9.77 1.90
CA GLY A 269 25.41 -9.68 0.97
C GLY A 269 24.19 -8.98 1.55
N ASP A 270 23.90 -9.25 2.82
CA ASP A 270 22.70 -8.73 3.49
C ASP A 270 22.78 -7.21 3.70
N ALA A 271 23.93 -6.72 4.18
CA ALA A 271 24.19 -5.29 4.35
C ALA A 271 24.08 -4.52 3.01
N PHE A 272 24.56 -5.13 1.92
CA PHE A 272 24.42 -4.56 0.59
C PHE A 272 22.96 -4.41 0.18
N TYR A 273 22.17 -5.49 0.22
CA TYR A 273 20.78 -5.45 -0.23
C TYR A 273 19.88 -4.62 0.71
N GLU A 274 20.20 -4.56 1.99
CA GLU A 274 19.55 -3.65 2.94
C GLU A 274 19.73 -2.19 2.50
N ALA A 275 20.98 -1.76 2.25
CA ALA A 275 21.26 -0.40 1.78
C ALA A 275 20.73 -0.12 0.38
N ALA A 276 20.79 -1.10 -0.54
CA ALA A 276 20.30 -0.97 -1.90
C ALA A 276 18.80 -0.68 -1.94
N ARG A 277 18.01 -1.46 -1.17
CA ARG A 277 16.55 -1.26 -1.06
C ARG A 277 16.20 0.13 -0.54
N ARG A 278 16.89 0.58 0.51
CA ARG A 278 16.73 1.93 1.05
C ARG A 278 17.08 3.01 0.03
N ALA A 279 18.19 2.86 -0.69
CA ALA A 279 18.63 3.83 -1.68
C ALA A 279 17.67 3.92 -2.87
N VAL A 280 17.10 2.79 -3.33
CA VAL A 280 16.05 2.77 -4.37
C VAL A 280 14.81 3.52 -3.89
N TYR A 281 14.33 3.23 -2.69
CA TYR A 281 13.21 3.96 -2.09
C TYR A 281 13.50 5.47 -2.04
N LEU A 282 14.64 5.87 -1.48
CA LEU A 282 15.03 7.27 -1.34
C LEU A 282 15.22 7.97 -2.70
N THR A 283 15.67 7.26 -3.73
CA THR A 283 15.81 7.80 -5.09
C THR A 283 14.44 8.20 -5.67
N VAL A 284 13.39 7.43 -5.35
CA VAL A 284 12.02 7.77 -5.74
C VAL A 284 11.47 8.94 -4.93
N GLN A 285 11.81 9.02 -3.64
CA GLN A 285 11.31 10.07 -2.75
C GLN A 285 12.01 11.42 -2.92
N ALA A 286 13.29 11.44 -3.29
CA ALA A 286 14.09 12.65 -3.42
C ALA A 286 13.43 13.79 -4.22
N PRO A 287 12.93 13.58 -5.45
CA PRO A 287 12.27 14.66 -6.20
C PRO A 287 10.92 15.07 -5.60
N ILE A 288 10.23 14.17 -4.89
CA ILE A 288 8.94 14.44 -4.23
C ILE A 288 9.15 15.31 -2.99
N ARG A 289 10.20 15.00 -2.22
CA ARG A 289 10.56 15.68 -0.97
C ARG A 289 11.44 16.92 -1.19
N GLY A 290 11.88 17.18 -2.43
CA GLY A 290 12.69 18.35 -2.76
C GLY A 290 14.17 18.25 -2.38
N TRP A 291 14.66 17.11 -1.86
CA TRP A 291 16.03 16.95 -1.41
C TRP A 291 17.04 17.20 -2.54
N ARG A 292 18.04 18.05 -2.26
CA ARG A 292 19.10 18.42 -3.20
C ARG A 292 20.46 17.87 -2.82
N ARG A 293 20.63 17.45 -1.58
CA ARG A 293 21.88 16.89 -1.03
C ARG A 293 21.55 15.81 -0.02
N VAL A 294 22.47 14.87 0.14
CA VAL A 294 22.40 13.85 1.19
C VAL A 294 23.66 13.90 2.06
N HIS A 295 23.54 13.65 3.35
CA HIS A 295 24.67 13.55 4.26
C HIS A 295 24.52 12.34 5.16
N ALA A 296 25.50 11.44 5.14
CA ALA A 296 25.59 10.33 6.09
C ALA A 296 26.18 10.86 7.40
N LEU A 297 25.36 10.95 8.45
CA LEU A 297 25.80 11.44 9.76
C LEU A 297 26.83 10.53 10.44
N ARG A 298 26.90 9.26 10.01
CA ARG A 298 27.87 8.28 10.52
C ARG A 298 28.34 7.36 9.40
N ALA A 299 29.47 6.71 9.64
CA ALA A 299 30.01 5.67 8.76
C ALA A 299 29.01 4.51 8.49
N SER A 300 28.11 4.21 9.43
CA SER A 300 27.07 3.18 9.29
C SER A 300 25.99 3.53 8.25
N SER A 301 25.66 4.81 8.07
CA SER A 301 24.70 5.26 7.05
C SER A 301 25.35 5.59 5.69
N ALA A 302 26.67 5.48 5.60
CA ALA A 302 27.46 5.83 4.42
C ALA A 302 27.07 5.04 3.16
N LEU A 303 26.85 3.73 3.29
CA LEU A 303 26.51 2.89 2.14
C LEU A 303 25.20 3.32 1.49
N THR A 304 24.17 3.59 2.28
CA THR A 304 22.88 4.08 1.79
C THR A 304 23.03 5.45 1.11
N ALA A 305 23.75 6.39 1.73
CA ALA A 305 23.99 7.71 1.15
C ALA A 305 24.76 7.66 -0.17
N TRP A 306 25.81 6.83 -0.24
CA TRP A 306 26.61 6.64 -1.44
C TRP A 306 25.79 6.00 -2.57
N MET A 307 25.01 4.97 -2.27
CA MET A 307 24.13 4.36 -3.29
C MET A 307 23.06 5.35 -3.76
N LEU A 308 22.47 6.13 -2.88
CA LEU A 308 21.53 7.19 -3.25
C LEU A 308 22.20 8.21 -4.18
N HIS A 309 23.41 8.66 -3.89
CA HIS A 309 24.18 9.54 -4.76
C HIS A 309 24.36 8.94 -6.16
N ARG A 310 24.76 7.67 -6.25
CA ARG A 310 25.00 6.98 -7.53
C ARG A 310 23.72 6.73 -8.33
N LEU A 311 22.58 6.59 -7.66
CA LEU A 311 21.28 6.35 -8.31
C LEU A 311 20.58 7.65 -8.74
N SER A 312 20.63 8.68 -7.90
CA SER A 312 19.89 9.93 -8.08
C SER A 312 20.72 11.10 -8.62
N GLY A 313 22.05 11.05 -8.49
CA GLY A 313 22.95 12.16 -8.78
C GLY A 313 23.02 13.23 -7.68
N LEU A 314 22.30 13.06 -6.56
CA LEU A 314 22.35 13.99 -5.44
C LEU A 314 23.76 14.02 -4.85
N PRO A 315 24.42 15.19 -4.72
CA PRO A 315 25.69 15.29 -4.02
C PRO A 315 25.58 14.70 -2.61
N ALA A 316 26.59 13.93 -2.20
CA ALA A 316 26.63 13.28 -0.90
C ALA A 316 27.80 13.77 -0.05
N GLY A 317 27.58 13.89 1.26
CA GLY A 317 28.65 14.01 2.25
C GLY A 317 28.62 12.92 3.31
N ILE A 318 29.67 12.84 4.12
CA ILE A 318 29.84 11.80 5.14
C ILE A 318 30.55 12.33 6.40
N THR A 319 30.16 11.83 7.57
CA THR A 319 30.89 12.00 8.83
C THR A 319 31.44 10.64 9.29
N ILE A 320 32.77 10.55 9.45
CA ILE A 320 33.49 9.33 9.82
C ILE A 320 34.09 9.48 11.22
N GLU A 321 33.49 8.80 12.20
CA GLU A 321 33.94 8.75 13.60
C GLU A 321 35.17 7.85 13.79
N SER A 322 35.91 7.99 14.89
CA SER A 322 37.14 7.21 15.14
C SER A 322 36.94 5.69 15.37
N ASP A 323 35.72 5.24 15.73
CA ASP A 323 35.44 3.83 16.12
C ASP A 323 34.59 3.02 15.11
N HIS A 324 34.69 3.29 13.81
CA HIS A 324 33.91 2.62 12.75
C HIS A 324 34.49 1.25 12.31
N ARG A 325 34.93 0.41 13.27
CA ARG A 325 35.73 -0.81 13.01
C ARG A 325 35.15 -1.76 11.95
N GLU A 326 33.82 -1.84 11.85
CA GLU A 326 33.11 -2.77 10.96
C GLU A 326 33.09 -2.34 9.48
N ASN A 327 33.31 -1.06 9.15
CA ASN A 327 33.05 -0.51 7.80
C ASN A 327 34.30 -0.03 7.04
N ARG A 328 35.51 -0.18 7.60
CA ARG A 328 36.73 0.43 7.02
C ARG A 328 37.08 -0.08 5.62
N GLY A 329 36.83 -1.36 5.32
CA GLY A 329 37.16 -1.96 4.02
C GLY A 329 36.34 -1.36 2.88
N PHE A 330 35.04 -1.19 3.10
CA PHE A 330 34.12 -0.55 2.16
C PHE A 330 34.40 0.95 2.01
N LEU A 331 34.58 1.67 3.12
CA LEU A 331 34.77 3.12 3.08
C LEU A 331 35.96 3.53 2.21
N LYS A 332 37.06 2.76 2.22
CA LYS A 332 38.21 3.00 1.33
C LYS A 332 37.85 3.03 -0.15
N ASN A 333 36.83 2.27 -0.57
CA ASN A 333 36.44 2.17 -1.98
C ASN A 333 35.45 3.24 -2.41
N VAL A 334 34.78 3.92 -1.46
CA VAL A 334 33.68 4.84 -1.77
C VAL A 334 33.86 6.26 -1.26
N VAL A 335 34.82 6.50 -0.35
CA VAL A 335 35.00 7.80 0.30
C VAL A 335 35.27 8.92 -0.70
N ASP A 336 35.98 8.62 -1.80
CA ASP A 336 36.25 9.57 -2.89
C ASP A 336 34.98 9.96 -3.67
N GLY A 337 33.88 9.23 -3.50
CA GLY A 337 32.58 9.54 -4.06
C GLY A 337 31.78 10.57 -3.27
N PHE A 338 32.25 11.00 -2.09
CA PHE A 338 31.61 12.03 -1.29
C PHE A 338 32.24 13.41 -1.56
N ALA A 339 31.40 14.42 -1.68
CA ALA A 339 31.80 15.78 -2.03
C ALA A 339 32.21 16.65 -0.82
N TRP A 340 31.75 16.31 0.39
CA TRP A 340 32.09 17.01 1.64
C TRP A 340 32.00 16.05 2.84
N GLY A 341 32.49 16.49 4.00
CA GLY A 341 32.45 15.65 5.20
C GLY A 341 33.54 15.92 6.21
N SER A 342 33.53 15.10 7.27
CA SER A 342 34.58 15.08 8.29
C SER A 342 35.11 13.65 8.46
N ASN A 343 36.41 13.55 8.75
CA ASN A 343 37.06 12.27 9.00
C ASN A 343 37.95 12.38 10.23
N SER A 344 37.54 11.68 11.29
CA SER A 344 38.27 11.58 12.56
C SER A 344 39.10 10.29 12.66
N ASP A 345 39.13 9.42 11.63
CA ASP A 345 39.98 8.22 11.61
C ASP A 345 41.37 8.50 11.01
N PRO A 346 42.44 8.51 11.83
CA PRO A 346 43.80 8.71 11.33
C PRO A 346 44.28 7.57 10.41
N LYS A 347 43.62 6.40 10.41
CA LYS A 347 43.98 5.24 9.57
C LYS A 347 43.30 5.25 8.20
N LEU A 348 42.29 6.09 7.99
CA LEU A 348 41.62 6.23 6.70
C LEU A 348 42.22 7.43 5.97
N LYS A 349 43.09 7.18 4.98
CA LYS A 349 43.59 8.26 4.10
C LYS A 349 42.43 8.73 3.22
N THR A 350 41.90 9.92 3.48
CA THR A 350 40.84 10.53 2.67
C THR A 350 41.37 11.77 1.96
N PRO A 351 40.84 12.13 0.78
CA PRO A 351 41.01 13.49 0.26
C PRO A 351 40.51 14.52 1.27
N HIS A 352 40.98 15.78 1.16
CA HIS A 352 40.47 16.88 1.97
C HIS A 352 38.97 17.05 1.72
N LEU A 353 38.15 16.47 2.61
CA LEU A 353 36.71 16.68 2.64
C LEU A 353 36.48 18.04 3.31
N PRO A 354 35.92 19.04 2.63
CA PRO A 354 35.54 20.28 3.27
C PRO A 354 34.41 20.00 4.28
N ASP A 355 34.49 20.64 5.43
CA ASP A 355 33.49 20.48 6.49
C ASP A 355 32.11 20.97 6.01
N LEU A 356 31.04 20.28 6.43
CA LEU A 356 29.65 20.65 6.20
C LEU A 356 29.41 22.12 6.60
N LEU A 357 30.06 22.58 7.67
CA LEU A 357 29.98 23.95 8.19
C LEU A 357 30.78 24.99 7.39
N GLN A 358 31.64 24.61 6.44
CA GLN A 358 32.33 25.57 5.56
C GLN A 358 31.45 26.06 4.40
N LEU A 359 30.32 25.40 4.12
CA LEU A 359 29.28 25.89 3.21
C LEU A 359 28.52 27.11 3.77
N ARG A 360 28.68 27.38 5.08
CA ARG A 360 28.07 28.51 5.82
C ARG A 360 28.42 29.90 5.28
N ASN A 361 29.50 30.04 4.48
CA ASN A 361 30.10 31.35 4.18
C ASN A 361 30.33 31.67 2.68
N LYS A 362 29.76 30.93 1.72
CA LYS A 362 29.79 31.40 0.31
C LYS A 362 28.54 32.24 0.01
N PRO A 363 28.65 33.56 -0.18
CA PRO A 363 27.53 34.34 -0.69
C PRO A 363 27.21 33.84 -2.11
N GLY A 364 25.96 33.44 -2.33
CA GLY A 364 25.49 32.98 -3.64
C GLY A 364 25.71 34.05 -4.73
N PRO A 365 26.02 33.66 -5.98
CA PRO A 365 26.24 34.61 -7.07
C PRO A 365 24.89 35.14 -7.59
N ALA A 366 24.25 36.02 -6.84
CA ALA A 366 23.02 36.70 -7.29
C ALA A 366 22.86 38.14 -6.79
N ALA A 367 23.91 38.74 -6.23
CA ALA A 367 23.90 40.13 -5.79
C ALA A 367 24.68 41.07 -6.72
N ARG A 368 24.61 40.89 -8.05
CA ARG A 368 25.04 41.93 -9.01
C ARG A 368 24.23 41.87 -10.31
N ARG A 369 23.57 43.01 -10.61
CA ARG A 369 22.82 43.39 -11.83
C ARG A 369 21.38 42.85 -11.84
N GLY A 370 20.31 43.65 -11.79
CA GLY A 370 20.13 45.01 -12.29
C GLY A 370 19.55 44.97 -13.69
N LEU A 371 18.23 45.18 -13.79
CA LEU A 371 17.46 45.65 -14.95
C LEU A 371 17.33 44.74 -16.19
N TRP A 372 16.07 44.70 -16.68
CA TRP A 372 15.55 44.24 -18.00
C TRP A 372 15.15 42.76 -18.18
N GLY A 373 13.83 42.54 -18.07
CA GLY A 373 12.98 42.01 -19.14
C GLY A 373 13.23 40.59 -19.62
N PHE A 374 12.29 39.67 -19.33
CA PHE A 374 11.67 38.82 -20.35
C PHE A 374 10.44 38.11 -19.77
N ARG A 375 9.25 38.61 -20.12
CA ARG A 375 8.00 37.84 -20.10
C ARG A 375 8.14 36.75 -21.17
N LYS A 376 8.14 35.48 -20.79
CA LYS A 376 7.67 34.40 -21.67
C LYS A 376 6.87 33.39 -20.86
N LYS A 377 5.57 33.35 -21.16
CA LYS A 377 4.62 32.31 -20.73
C LYS A 377 5.20 30.94 -21.10
N LEU A 378 5.59 30.13 -20.11
CA LEU A 378 5.73 28.69 -20.30
C LEU A 378 4.32 28.10 -20.28
N ARG A 379 3.86 27.72 -21.47
CA ARG A 379 2.65 26.94 -21.71
C ARG A 379 3.01 25.51 -21.33
N THR A 380 2.48 24.99 -20.22
CA THR A 380 2.58 23.56 -19.89
C THR A 380 1.80 22.76 -20.95
N PRO A 381 2.41 21.74 -21.58
CA PRO A 381 1.64 20.79 -22.37
C PRO A 381 0.77 19.96 -21.42
N ALA A 382 -0.44 19.64 -21.86
CA ALA A 382 -1.32 18.71 -21.16
C ALA A 382 -0.60 17.35 -21.01
N PRO A 383 -0.74 16.66 -19.86
CA PRO A 383 -0.12 15.35 -19.68
C PRO A 383 -0.73 14.36 -20.67
N GLU A 384 0.11 13.76 -21.51
CA GLU A 384 -0.25 12.61 -22.32
C GLU A 384 -0.59 11.43 -21.41
N ALA A 385 -1.69 10.75 -21.71
CA ALA A 385 -2.15 9.57 -20.98
C ALA A 385 -1.11 8.45 -21.08
N GLY A 386 -0.47 8.15 -19.94
CA GLY A 386 0.32 6.93 -19.79
C GLY A 386 -0.55 5.68 -19.94
N PRO A 387 0.06 4.52 -20.22
CA PRO A 387 -0.66 3.28 -20.50
C PRO A 387 -1.54 2.89 -19.31
N GLU A 388 -2.78 2.51 -19.61
CA GLU A 388 -3.85 2.15 -18.68
C GLU A 388 -3.38 1.13 -17.63
N SER A 389 -2.95 1.60 -16.47
CA SER A 389 -2.77 0.78 -15.28
C SER A 389 -4.16 0.47 -14.72
N GLY A 390 -4.82 -0.54 -15.30
CA GLY A 390 -6.18 -0.89 -14.90
C GLY A 390 -6.28 -1.20 -13.40
N SER A 391 -7.41 -0.79 -12.82
CA SER A 391 -7.79 -1.01 -11.43
C SER A 391 -7.56 -2.45 -10.96
N VAL A 392 -7.36 -2.65 -9.64
CA VAL A 392 -7.49 -3.97 -8.99
C VAL A 392 -8.80 -4.63 -9.44
N TRP A 393 -9.88 -3.85 -9.51
CA TRP A 393 -11.19 -4.27 -9.98
C TRP A 393 -11.22 -4.60 -11.47
N ASP A 394 -10.43 -3.95 -12.31
CA ASP A 394 -10.43 -4.24 -13.75
C ASP A 394 -10.00 -5.68 -14.04
N SER A 395 -9.13 -6.25 -13.21
CA SER A 395 -8.78 -7.67 -13.32
C SER A 395 -9.96 -8.61 -13.00
N TRP A 396 -10.92 -8.17 -12.19
CA TRP A 396 -12.17 -8.89 -11.91
C TRP A 396 -13.21 -8.63 -13.00
N LEU A 397 -13.31 -7.38 -13.48
CA LEU A 397 -14.24 -6.96 -14.52
C LEU A 397 -13.90 -7.58 -15.89
N ARG A 398 -12.62 -7.78 -16.22
CA ARG A 398 -12.15 -8.34 -17.50
C ARG A 398 -12.42 -9.84 -17.69
N GLY A 399 -12.82 -10.56 -16.63
CA GLY A 399 -13.08 -12.01 -16.66
C GLY A 399 -14.53 -12.42 -16.44
N ALA A 400 -15.43 -11.49 -16.14
CA ALA A 400 -16.84 -11.79 -15.89
C ALA A 400 -17.60 -11.88 -17.23
N PRO A 401 -18.43 -12.93 -17.46
CA PRO A 401 -19.29 -12.97 -18.63
C PRO A 401 -20.24 -11.78 -18.60
N GLU A 402 -20.34 -11.03 -19.72
CA GLU A 402 -21.34 -9.97 -19.82
C GLU A 402 -22.74 -10.57 -19.61
N PRO A 403 -23.57 -9.98 -18.73
CA PRO A 403 -24.94 -10.45 -18.57
C PRO A 403 -25.67 -10.28 -19.91
N LYS A 404 -26.15 -11.39 -20.47
CA LYS A 404 -26.98 -11.36 -21.67
C LYS A 404 -28.19 -10.45 -21.40
N GLU A 405 -28.34 -9.40 -22.20
CA GLU A 405 -29.52 -8.55 -22.15
C GLU A 405 -30.78 -9.42 -22.22
N PRO A 406 -31.80 -9.18 -21.38
CA PRO A 406 -33.07 -9.86 -21.52
C PRO A 406 -33.65 -9.51 -22.90
N SER A 407 -33.84 -10.54 -23.74
CA SER A 407 -34.45 -10.38 -25.06
C SER A 407 -35.78 -9.64 -24.89
N ARG A 408 -35.89 -8.43 -25.45
CA ARG A 408 -37.14 -7.70 -25.56
C ARG A 408 -38.10 -8.51 -26.44
N LYS A 409 -38.87 -9.43 -25.85
CA LYS A 409 -40.05 -9.97 -26.51
C LYS A 409 -41.09 -8.85 -26.56
N LYS A 410 -41.46 -8.44 -27.78
CA LYS A 410 -42.62 -7.56 -28.02
C LYS A 410 -43.84 -8.15 -27.30
N PRO A 411 -44.67 -7.34 -26.63
CA PRO A 411 -45.95 -7.82 -26.12
C PRO A 411 -46.83 -8.28 -27.29
N PRO A 412 -47.69 -9.29 -27.10
CA PRO A 412 -48.64 -9.71 -28.12
C PRO A 412 -49.60 -8.55 -28.41
N GLU A 413 -49.83 -8.28 -29.70
CA GLU A 413 -50.88 -7.37 -30.15
C GLU A 413 -52.24 -7.89 -29.66
N VAL A 414 -53.01 -6.99 -29.05
CA VAL A 414 -54.40 -7.21 -28.59
C VAL A 414 -55.35 -6.94 -29.74
#